data_AF-A0A022Y8D0-F1
#
_entry.id   AF-A0A022Y8D0-F1
#
_cell.length_a   1.000
_cell.length_b   1.000
_cell.length_c   1.000
_cell.angle_alpha   90.00
_cell.angle_beta   90.00
_cell.angle_gamma   90.00
#
_symmetry.space_group_name_H-M   'P 1'
#
loop_
_entity.id
_entity.type
_entity.pdbx_description
1 polymer ?
#
loop_
_entity_poly.entity_id
_entity_poly.type
_entity_poly.pdbx_seq_one_letter_code
_entity_poly.pdbx_strand_id
1 'polypeptide(L)'
;MGATAPKQAPIYPVLAEQPVGQHITSIYKDRLRQFTATGQYQGHNLLDKFFYALNDDEKYVKLWVYSVPNLARPSFKDAVKNEFKPTHRGESFGPSWSTHWFKIQLTVPEDMRKYDHLEFHWNAGNEGMVWTEDGRPLQGLSGGDRTEWIIPKDFRDGAPHIFYIEMACNGLFGNSDGDLIKSPSTNKYYRLDSAKIVAVNLQARALNYDFWQIGG
;
A
#
# COMPACT_ATOMS: atom_id res chain seq x y z
N MET A 1 54.56 -36.27 33.22
CA MET A 1 53.98 -34.96 33.60
C MET A 1 52.80 -34.69 32.69
N GLY A 2 51.58 -34.99 33.14
CA GLY A 2 50.36 -34.70 32.38
C GLY A 2 49.66 -33.51 33.02
N ALA A 3 49.65 -32.37 32.33
CA ALA A 3 48.88 -31.21 32.76
C ALA A 3 47.39 -31.51 32.57
N THR A 4 46.63 -31.56 33.66
CA THR A 4 45.17 -31.60 33.63
C THR A 4 44.63 -30.28 33.12
N ALA A 5 43.91 -30.30 32.00
CA ALA A 5 43.21 -29.14 31.47
C ALA A 5 42.23 -28.56 32.52
N PRO A 6 42.05 -27.22 32.59
CA PRO A 6 41.15 -26.62 33.56
C PRO A 6 39.71 -27.07 33.31
N LYS A 7 39.04 -27.53 34.38
CA LYS A 7 37.60 -27.87 34.35
C LYS A 7 36.81 -26.62 33.96
N GLN A 8 36.09 -26.69 32.83
CA GLN A 8 35.15 -25.65 32.43
C GLN A 8 34.10 -25.44 33.54
N ALA A 9 33.80 -24.16 33.85
CA ALA A 9 32.75 -23.82 34.80
C ALA A 9 31.38 -24.35 34.31
N PRO A 10 30.51 -24.81 35.23
CA PRO A 10 29.19 -25.28 34.86
C PRO A 10 28.37 -24.16 34.20
N ILE A 11 27.71 -24.49 33.08
CA ILE A 11 26.88 -23.57 32.28
C ILE A 11 25.60 -23.18 33.03
N TYR A 12 25.18 -23.97 34.02
CA TYR A 12 23.96 -23.73 34.81
C TYR A 12 24.30 -23.17 36.19
N PRO A 13 23.62 -22.11 36.65
CA PRO A 13 23.87 -21.53 37.96
C PRO A 13 23.47 -22.50 39.09
N VAL A 14 24.28 -22.54 40.15
CA VAL A 14 24.03 -23.40 41.32
C VAL A 14 22.84 -22.90 42.15
N LEU A 15 22.59 -21.59 42.13
CA LEU A 15 21.48 -20.94 42.83
C LEU A 15 20.65 -20.15 41.81
N ALA A 16 19.32 -20.30 41.87
CA ALA A 16 18.41 -19.44 41.13
C ALA A 16 18.23 -18.12 41.88
N GLU A 17 18.40 -16.99 41.19
CA GLU A 17 18.21 -15.67 41.79
C GLU A 17 16.73 -15.38 42.10
N GLN A 18 15.81 -15.94 41.31
CA GLN A 18 14.37 -15.71 41.44
C GLN A 18 13.54 -16.83 40.79
N PRO A 19 12.30 -17.07 41.26
CA PRO A 19 11.39 -18.02 40.61
C PRO A 19 10.90 -17.52 39.26
N VAL A 20 10.73 -18.42 38.29
CA VAL A 20 10.12 -18.15 36.98
C VAL A 20 8.75 -18.82 36.93
N GLY A 21 7.69 -18.01 36.87
CA GLY A 21 6.31 -18.51 36.82
C GLY A 21 5.95 -19.08 35.45
N GLN A 22 5.00 -20.02 35.44
CA GLN A 22 4.45 -20.54 34.19
C GLN A 22 3.70 -19.44 33.43
N HIS A 23 3.91 -19.36 32.11
CA HIS A 23 3.20 -18.41 31.26
C HIS A 23 1.71 -18.76 31.15
N ILE A 24 0.83 -17.81 31.48
CA ILE A 24 -0.61 -17.95 31.31
C ILE A 24 -0.94 -17.84 29.81
N THR A 25 -1.37 -18.95 29.20
CA THR A 25 -1.51 -19.08 27.74
C THR A 25 -2.34 -17.97 27.10
N SER A 26 -3.50 -17.63 27.66
CA SER A 26 -4.39 -16.59 27.11
C SER A 26 -3.71 -15.22 27.08
N ILE A 27 -3.13 -14.80 28.20
CA ILE A 27 -2.48 -13.50 28.36
C ILE A 27 -1.34 -13.33 27.34
N TYR A 28 -0.50 -14.35 27.17
CA TYR A 28 0.62 -14.27 26.23
C TYR A 28 0.17 -14.31 24.76
N LYS A 29 -0.86 -15.10 24.42
CA LYS A 29 -1.46 -15.08 23.08
C LYS A 29 -2.08 -13.72 22.74
N ASP A 30 -2.82 -13.14 23.67
CA ASP A 30 -3.45 -11.82 23.46
C ASP A 30 -2.40 -10.71 23.32
N ARG A 31 -1.30 -10.79 24.07
CA ARG A 31 -0.17 -9.87 23.92
C ARG A 31 0.45 -9.94 22.52
N LEU A 32 0.63 -11.13 21.95
CA LEU A 32 1.18 -11.30 20.60
C LEU A 32 0.28 -10.63 19.56
N ARG A 33 -1.05 -10.77 19.68
CA ARG A 33 -2.01 -10.13 18.75
C ARG A 33 -1.86 -8.61 18.69
N GLN A 34 -1.44 -7.97 19.77
CA GLN A 34 -1.24 -6.51 19.80
C GLN A 34 -0.06 -6.02 18.94
N PHE A 35 0.89 -6.90 18.61
CA PHE A 35 2.09 -6.52 17.86
C PHE A 35 1.79 -6.06 16.43
N THR A 36 0.72 -6.59 15.83
CA THR A 36 0.27 -6.26 14.47
C THR A 36 -1.20 -5.79 14.44
N ALA A 37 -1.80 -5.53 15.59
CA ALA A 37 -3.19 -5.07 15.68
C ALA A 37 -3.35 -3.63 15.17
N THR A 38 -4.48 -3.36 14.55
CA THR A 38 -4.96 -1.99 14.36
C THR A 38 -5.68 -1.50 15.63
N GLY A 39 -5.81 -0.18 15.81
CA GLY A 39 -6.50 0.43 16.96
C GLY A 39 -5.58 1.13 17.94
N GLN A 40 -5.85 0.99 19.24
CA GLN A 40 -5.26 1.85 20.29
C GLN A 40 -3.73 1.88 20.30
N TYR A 41 -3.08 0.75 20.01
CA TYR A 41 -1.62 0.63 20.07
C TYR A 41 -0.94 0.69 18.70
N GLN A 42 -1.68 0.97 17.64
CA GLN A 42 -1.15 0.95 16.27
C GLN A 42 0.04 1.90 16.08
N GLY A 43 0.04 3.09 16.72
CA GLY A 43 1.15 4.05 16.69
C GLY A 43 2.38 3.65 17.52
N HIS A 44 2.36 2.47 18.14
CA HIS A 44 3.44 1.97 18.99
C HIS A 44 3.88 0.55 18.64
N ASN A 45 3.17 -0.12 17.72
CA ASN A 45 3.46 -1.49 17.35
C ASN A 45 4.19 -1.57 16.00
N LEU A 46 4.26 -2.76 15.41
CA LEU A 46 5.01 -2.97 14.17
C LEU A 46 4.45 -2.15 12.99
N LEU A 47 3.14 -1.92 12.95
CA LEU A 47 2.48 -1.20 11.85
C LEU A 47 2.95 0.26 11.74
N ASP A 48 3.25 0.91 12.87
CA ASP A 48 3.85 2.25 12.92
C ASP A 48 5.21 2.31 12.21
N LYS A 49 5.89 1.16 12.04
CA LYS A 49 7.23 1.08 11.45
C LYS A 49 7.24 0.72 9.97
N PHE A 50 6.08 0.55 9.35
CA PHE A 50 5.97 0.13 7.95
C PHE A 50 6.51 1.13 6.95
N PHE A 51 6.45 2.42 7.27
CA PHE A 51 6.82 3.48 6.34
C PHE A 51 7.85 4.41 6.98
N TYR A 52 8.92 4.69 6.25
CA TYR A 52 9.91 5.68 6.66
C TYR A 52 9.43 7.11 6.40
N ALA A 53 8.67 7.29 5.33
CA ALA A 53 8.11 8.59 4.93
C ALA A 53 6.89 8.41 4.04
N LEU A 54 6.00 9.38 4.07
CA LEU A 54 4.79 9.49 3.25
C LEU A 54 4.73 10.90 2.69
N ASN A 55 4.41 11.04 1.41
CA ASN A 55 4.20 12.35 0.80
C ASN A 55 3.01 12.34 -0.16
N ASP A 56 2.03 13.18 0.10
CA ASP A 56 0.83 13.36 -0.70
C ASP A 56 0.62 14.84 -1.08
N ASP A 57 1.65 15.67 -1.01
CA ASP A 57 1.53 17.10 -1.36
C ASP A 57 1.31 17.26 -2.88
N GLU A 58 0.38 18.15 -3.26
CA GLU A 58 0.08 18.49 -4.66
C GLU A 58 1.29 19.06 -5.41
N LYS A 59 2.31 19.54 -4.70
CA LYS A 59 3.61 19.90 -5.28
C LYS A 59 4.29 18.70 -5.96
N TYR A 60 4.22 17.53 -5.34
CA TYR A 60 4.94 16.32 -5.77
C TYR A 60 4.05 15.30 -6.47
N VAL A 61 2.74 15.32 -6.21
CA VAL A 61 1.75 14.45 -6.85
C VAL A 61 0.66 15.31 -7.45
N LYS A 62 0.73 15.57 -8.77
CA LYS A 62 -0.29 16.33 -9.49
C LYS A 62 -1.19 15.40 -10.27
N LEU A 63 -2.49 15.63 -10.19
CA LEU A 63 -3.52 14.79 -10.76
C LEU A 63 -4.38 15.57 -11.74
N TRP A 64 -4.63 14.97 -12.89
CA TRP A 64 -5.67 15.41 -13.81
C TRP A 64 -6.50 14.20 -14.25
N VAL A 65 -7.77 14.42 -14.57
CA VAL A 65 -8.71 13.38 -14.96
C VAL A 65 -9.37 13.69 -16.30
N TYR A 66 -9.51 12.66 -17.11
CA TYR A 66 -10.39 12.60 -18.27
C TYR A 66 -11.48 11.56 -17.98
N SER A 67 -12.72 12.03 -17.81
CA SER A 67 -13.89 11.18 -17.60
C SER A 67 -14.48 10.76 -18.94
N VAL A 68 -14.50 9.45 -19.21
CA VAL A 68 -14.93 8.91 -20.50
C VAL A 68 -16.47 9.01 -20.63
N PRO A 69 -17.00 9.59 -21.72
CA PRO A 69 -18.44 9.68 -21.91
C PRO A 69 -19.07 8.32 -22.27
N ASN A 70 -20.38 8.19 -22.05
CA ASN A 70 -21.21 7.09 -22.54
C ASN A 70 -20.78 5.68 -22.10
N LEU A 71 -20.10 5.55 -20.95
CA LEU A 71 -19.58 4.27 -20.43
C LEU A 71 -18.65 3.53 -21.42
N ALA A 72 -18.04 4.28 -22.35
CA ALA A 72 -17.06 3.72 -23.28
C ALA A 72 -15.78 3.31 -22.53
N ARG A 73 -15.00 2.42 -23.15
CA ARG A 73 -13.69 1.97 -22.65
C ARG A 73 -12.65 2.17 -23.77
N PRO A 74 -12.21 3.42 -24.01
CA PRO A 74 -11.25 3.72 -25.06
C PRO A 74 -9.92 3.06 -24.77
N SER A 75 -9.17 2.76 -25.83
CA SER A 75 -7.78 2.34 -25.69
C SER A 75 -6.93 3.46 -25.07
N PHE A 76 -5.78 3.11 -24.50
CA PHE A 76 -4.80 4.10 -24.03
C PHE A 76 -4.54 5.21 -25.06
N LYS A 77 -4.29 4.82 -26.32
CA LYS A 77 -3.95 5.75 -27.41
C LYS A 77 -5.05 6.77 -27.69
N ASP A 78 -6.30 6.41 -27.44
CA ASP A 78 -7.43 7.32 -27.66
C ASP A 78 -7.72 8.13 -26.41
N ALA A 79 -7.61 7.53 -25.23
CA ALA A 79 -7.81 8.21 -23.95
C ALA A 79 -6.84 9.38 -23.76
N VAL A 80 -5.53 9.17 -23.97
CA VAL A 80 -4.50 10.18 -23.68
C VAL A 80 -4.49 11.39 -24.63
N LYS A 81 -5.24 11.34 -25.74
CA LYS A 81 -5.42 12.47 -26.66
C LYS A 81 -6.44 13.49 -26.17
N ASN A 82 -7.25 13.14 -25.17
CA ASN A 82 -8.30 14.02 -24.66
C ASN A 82 -7.75 15.07 -23.71
N GLU A 83 -8.59 16.05 -23.40
CA GLU A 83 -8.29 17.06 -22.39
C GLU A 83 -8.48 16.49 -20.98
N PHE A 84 -7.43 16.58 -20.16
CA PHE A 84 -7.46 16.19 -18.76
C PHE A 84 -7.63 17.44 -17.88
N LYS A 85 -8.63 17.41 -16.99
CA LYS A 85 -8.94 18.52 -16.09
C LYS A 85 -8.29 18.30 -14.72
N PRO A 86 -7.80 19.34 -14.03
CA PRO A 86 -7.25 19.19 -12.68
C PRO A 86 -8.25 18.50 -11.74
N THR A 87 -7.73 17.62 -10.88
CA THR A 87 -8.50 16.87 -9.87
C THR A 87 -7.67 16.71 -8.60
N HIS A 88 -8.26 16.22 -7.52
CA HIS A 88 -7.59 16.03 -6.24
C HIS A 88 -8.09 14.80 -5.50
N ARG A 89 -7.34 14.38 -4.47
CA ARG A 89 -7.81 13.36 -3.51
C ARG A 89 -9.08 13.85 -2.81
N GLY A 90 -10.00 12.93 -2.55
CA GLY A 90 -11.32 13.22 -1.99
C GLY A 90 -12.40 13.49 -3.04
N GLU A 91 -12.05 13.67 -4.31
CA GLU A 91 -13.03 13.76 -5.39
C GLU A 91 -13.69 12.39 -5.63
N SER A 92 -14.95 12.42 -6.10
CA SER A 92 -15.82 11.27 -6.27
C SER A 92 -16.15 11.04 -7.75
N PHE A 93 -15.97 9.81 -8.21
CA PHE A 93 -16.06 9.43 -9.61
C PHE A 93 -17.10 8.34 -9.83
N GLY A 94 -17.77 8.38 -10.99
CA GLY A 94 -18.88 7.49 -11.30
C GLY A 94 -19.65 7.97 -12.52
N PRO A 95 -20.85 7.41 -12.77
CA PRO A 95 -21.49 6.36 -11.98
C PRO A 95 -20.88 4.97 -12.26
N SER A 96 -21.48 3.90 -11.72
CA SER A 96 -21.09 2.51 -11.96
C SER A 96 -20.71 2.24 -13.41
N TRP A 97 -19.61 1.51 -13.62
CA TRP A 97 -19.05 1.11 -14.92
C TRP A 97 -18.44 2.24 -15.76
N SER A 98 -18.46 3.48 -15.27
CA SER A 98 -17.73 4.57 -15.92
C SER A 98 -16.23 4.31 -15.87
N THR A 99 -15.51 4.86 -16.85
CA THR A 99 -14.05 4.79 -16.90
C THR A 99 -13.51 6.21 -16.78
N HIS A 100 -12.49 6.38 -15.95
CA HIS A 100 -11.81 7.65 -15.74
C HIS A 100 -10.31 7.44 -15.90
N TRP A 101 -9.71 8.21 -16.81
CA TRP A 101 -8.26 8.19 -17.01
C TRP A 101 -7.64 9.29 -16.18
N PHE A 102 -6.69 8.93 -15.34
CA PHE A 102 -5.89 9.88 -14.57
C PHE A 102 -4.54 10.04 -15.23
N LYS A 103 -4.17 11.29 -15.50
CA LYS A 103 -2.79 11.68 -15.80
C LYS A 103 -2.14 12.09 -14.49
N ILE A 104 -1.03 11.44 -14.15
CA ILE A 104 -0.32 11.67 -12.90
C ILE A 104 1.06 12.20 -13.26
N GLN A 105 1.39 13.38 -12.74
CA GLN A 105 2.76 13.88 -12.77
C GLN A 105 3.33 13.73 -11.36
N LEU A 106 4.38 12.93 -11.26
CA LEU A 106 5.06 12.59 -10.02
C LEU A 106 6.45 13.19 -9.99
N THR A 107 6.84 13.76 -8.87
CA THR A 107 8.22 14.21 -8.63
C THR A 107 8.63 13.71 -7.25
N VAL A 108 9.65 12.84 -7.18
CA VAL A 108 10.09 12.28 -5.90
C VAL A 108 10.79 13.37 -5.07
N PRO A 109 10.32 13.67 -3.84
CA PRO A 109 10.94 14.64 -2.95
C PRO A 109 12.40 14.32 -2.63
N GLU A 110 13.23 15.35 -2.42
CA GLU A 110 14.66 15.21 -2.10
C GLU A 110 14.95 14.29 -0.92
N ASP A 111 14.20 14.46 0.16
CA ASP A 111 14.33 13.69 1.39
C ASP A 111 13.91 12.21 1.23
N MET A 112 13.14 11.89 0.19
CA MET A 112 12.70 10.52 -0.12
C MET A 112 13.60 9.78 -1.13
N ARG A 113 14.42 10.50 -1.91
CA ARG A 113 15.30 9.90 -2.94
C ARG A 113 16.34 8.93 -2.37
N LYS A 114 16.68 9.06 -1.09
CA LYS A 114 17.60 8.18 -0.37
C LYS A 114 17.07 6.77 -0.09
N TYR A 115 15.75 6.55 -0.21
CA TYR A 115 15.16 5.25 0.11
C TYR A 115 15.19 4.32 -1.11
N ASP A 116 15.55 3.06 -0.88
CA ASP A 116 15.69 2.07 -1.94
C ASP A 116 14.36 1.57 -2.51
N HIS A 117 13.28 1.63 -1.74
CA HIS A 117 11.96 1.11 -2.11
C HIS A 117 10.89 2.19 -1.93
N LEU A 118 10.44 2.75 -3.06
CA LEU A 118 9.36 3.72 -3.12
C LEU A 118 8.17 3.09 -3.84
N GLU A 119 6.98 3.33 -3.31
CA GLU A 119 5.71 2.90 -3.90
C GLU A 119 4.80 4.11 -4.12
N PHE A 120 4.00 4.06 -5.17
CA PHE A 120 2.87 4.94 -5.36
C PHE A 120 1.61 4.23 -4.85
N HIS A 121 0.99 4.79 -3.82
CA HIS A 121 -0.22 4.24 -3.21
C HIS A 121 -1.46 4.95 -3.75
N TRP A 122 -2.24 4.21 -4.54
CA TRP A 122 -3.50 4.60 -5.14
C TRP A 122 -4.65 3.77 -4.56
N ASN A 123 -5.64 4.43 -3.97
CA ASN A 123 -6.85 3.76 -3.50
C ASN A 123 -8.08 4.63 -3.79
N ALA A 124 -8.96 4.11 -4.66
CA ALA A 124 -10.27 4.70 -4.95
C ALA A 124 -11.43 3.72 -4.69
N GLY A 125 -11.18 2.59 -4.00
CA GLY A 125 -12.21 1.60 -3.70
C GLY A 125 -12.72 0.80 -4.91
N ASN A 126 -12.04 0.88 -6.06
CA ASN A 126 -12.44 0.27 -7.34
C ASN A 126 -11.25 -0.41 -8.04
N GLU A 127 -11.46 -0.85 -9.28
CA GLU A 127 -10.39 -1.38 -10.14
C GLU A 127 -9.60 -0.25 -10.82
N GLY A 128 -8.29 -0.47 -10.96
CA GLY A 128 -7.40 0.43 -11.69
C GLY A 128 -6.32 -0.32 -12.46
N MET A 129 -5.71 0.33 -13.46
CA MET A 129 -4.54 -0.16 -14.17
C MET A 129 -3.52 0.96 -14.32
N VAL A 130 -2.29 0.72 -13.91
CA VAL A 130 -1.16 1.64 -14.12
C VAL A 130 -0.60 1.45 -15.53
N TRP A 131 -0.42 2.56 -16.24
CA TRP A 131 0.15 2.61 -17.58
C TRP A 131 1.36 3.55 -17.60
N THR A 132 2.40 3.18 -18.33
CA THR A 132 3.49 4.11 -18.65
C THR A 132 3.01 5.24 -19.56
N GLU A 133 3.80 6.32 -19.69
CA GLU A 133 3.51 7.39 -20.64
C GLU A 133 3.46 6.90 -22.11
N ASP A 134 4.22 5.86 -22.45
CA ASP A 134 4.21 5.24 -23.78
C ASP A 134 3.11 4.18 -23.99
N GLY A 135 2.25 3.96 -22.99
CA GLY A 135 1.06 3.11 -23.13
C GLY A 135 1.27 1.62 -22.89
N ARG A 136 2.31 1.24 -22.12
CA ARG A 136 2.50 -0.13 -21.66
C ARG A 136 1.78 -0.32 -20.31
N PRO A 137 0.93 -1.36 -20.17
CA PRO A 137 0.31 -1.68 -18.89
C PRO A 137 1.37 -2.25 -17.93
N LEU A 138 1.33 -1.84 -16.67
CA LEU A 138 2.31 -2.23 -15.65
C LEU A 138 1.69 -3.08 -14.54
N GLN A 139 0.63 -2.59 -13.90
CA GLN A 139 0.07 -3.24 -12.73
C GLN A 139 -1.41 -2.91 -12.55
N GLY A 140 -2.23 -3.96 -12.34
CA GLY A 140 -3.60 -3.80 -11.89
C GLY A 140 -3.65 -3.40 -10.42
N LEU A 141 -4.66 -2.61 -10.06
CA LEU A 141 -4.96 -2.12 -8.72
C LEU A 141 -6.39 -2.52 -8.37
N SER A 142 -6.63 -2.86 -7.11
CA SER A 142 -7.95 -3.23 -6.60
C SER A 142 -8.13 -2.63 -5.23
N GLY A 143 -9.15 -1.78 -5.08
CA GLY A 143 -9.45 -1.07 -3.84
C GLY A 143 -9.53 -2.00 -2.64
N GLY A 144 -8.70 -1.73 -1.62
CA GLY A 144 -8.61 -2.52 -0.38
C GLY A 144 -7.58 -3.65 -0.40
N ASP A 145 -7.35 -4.30 -1.54
CA ASP A 145 -6.46 -5.47 -1.64
C ASP A 145 -5.07 -5.12 -2.20
N ARG A 146 -5.02 -4.41 -3.34
CA ARG A 146 -3.79 -4.03 -4.02
C ARG A 146 -3.85 -2.56 -4.38
N THR A 147 -3.14 -1.75 -3.62
CA THR A 147 -3.19 -0.29 -3.72
C THR A 147 -1.83 0.31 -4.08
N GLU A 148 -0.81 -0.52 -4.21
CA GLU A 148 0.58 -0.13 -4.37
C GLU A 148 1.14 -0.52 -5.73
N TRP A 149 1.87 0.41 -6.34
CA TRP A 149 2.74 0.18 -7.49
C TRP A 149 4.16 0.65 -7.17
N ILE A 150 5.17 -0.16 -7.48
CA ILE A 150 6.57 0.20 -7.20
C ILE A 150 7.01 1.29 -8.17
N ILE A 151 7.48 2.42 -7.62
CA ILE A 151 8.02 3.52 -8.42
C ILE A 151 9.38 3.11 -8.99
N PRO A 152 9.59 3.22 -10.32
CA PRO A 152 10.87 2.92 -10.96
C PRO A 152 12.02 3.71 -10.32
N LYS A 153 13.21 3.11 -10.23
CA LYS A 153 14.39 3.78 -9.67
C LYS A 153 14.74 5.07 -10.43
N ASP A 154 14.51 5.08 -11.73
CA ASP A 154 14.81 6.23 -12.61
C ASP A 154 13.96 7.47 -12.28
N PHE A 155 12.81 7.31 -11.61
CA PHE A 155 11.97 8.44 -11.19
C PHE A 155 12.57 9.24 -10.02
N ARG A 156 13.69 8.77 -9.46
CA ARG A 156 14.37 9.39 -8.31
C ARG A 156 15.43 10.41 -8.72
N ASP A 157 15.44 10.81 -9.98
CA ASP A 157 16.32 11.87 -10.53
C ASP A 157 15.90 13.29 -10.09
N GLY A 158 14.70 13.45 -9.54
CA GLY A 158 14.13 14.74 -9.13
C GLY A 158 13.42 15.48 -10.26
N ALA A 159 13.32 14.88 -11.44
CA ALA A 159 12.52 15.40 -12.54
C ALA A 159 11.03 15.00 -12.39
N PRO A 160 10.11 15.72 -13.04
CA PRO A 160 8.73 15.29 -13.15
C PRO A 160 8.60 14.12 -14.14
N HIS A 161 7.97 13.04 -13.70
CA HIS A 161 7.66 11.87 -14.52
C HIS A 161 6.16 11.71 -14.66
N ILE A 162 5.71 11.29 -15.85
CA ILE A 162 4.30 11.10 -16.16
C ILE A 162 3.98 9.62 -16.28
N PHE A 163 2.85 9.24 -15.72
CA PHE A 163 2.21 7.95 -15.95
C PHE A 163 0.69 8.12 -15.86
N TYR A 164 -0.04 7.07 -16.22
CA TYR A 164 -1.49 7.10 -16.24
C TYR A 164 -2.08 6.00 -15.38
N ILE A 165 -3.27 6.26 -14.83
CA ILE A 165 -4.11 5.24 -14.21
C ILE A 165 -5.45 5.22 -14.92
N GLU A 166 -5.80 4.08 -15.51
CA GLU A 166 -7.15 3.80 -16.00
C GLU A 166 -7.96 3.28 -14.81
N MET A 167 -8.91 4.06 -14.32
CA MET A 167 -9.79 3.70 -13.22
C MET A 167 -11.16 3.27 -13.77
N ALA A 168 -11.63 2.10 -13.38
CA ALA A 168 -12.96 1.61 -13.72
C ALA A 168 -13.86 1.64 -12.48
N CYS A 169 -15.03 2.27 -12.57
CA CYS A 169 -15.97 2.42 -11.45
C CYS A 169 -16.75 1.12 -11.19
N ASN A 170 -16.05 0.08 -10.77
CA ASN A 170 -16.57 -1.18 -10.27
C ASN A 170 -15.60 -1.81 -9.27
N GLY A 171 -16.11 -2.66 -8.38
CA GLY A 171 -15.26 -3.53 -7.58
C GLY A 171 -14.82 -4.77 -8.37
N LEU A 172 -13.98 -5.60 -7.75
CA LEU A 172 -13.48 -6.87 -8.32
C LEU A 172 -14.62 -7.81 -8.77
N PHE A 173 -15.78 -7.71 -8.13
CA PHE A 173 -16.97 -8.52 -8.41
C PHE A 173 -18.15 -7.68 -8.91
N GLY A 174 -17.86 -6.51 -9.51
CA GLY A 174 -18.88 -5.62 -10.05
C GLY A 174 -19.44 -4.60 -9.06
N ASN A 175 -20.71 -4.23 -9.24
CA ASN A 175 -21.35 -3.09 -8.58
C ASN A 175 -22.58 -3.48 -7.75
N SER A 176 -22.60 -4.61 -7.06
CA SER A 176 -23.75 -4.96 -6.21
C SER A 176 -23.84 -4.08 -4.96
N ASP A 177 -25.08 -3.87 -4.48
CA ASP A 177 -25.35 -3.23 -3.19
C ASP A 177 -25.51 -4.30 -2.09
N GLY A 178 -24.48 -4.40 -1.25
CA GLY A 178 -24.43 -5.36 -0.15
C GLY A 178 -23.92 -6.73 -0.59
N ASP A 179 -24.84 -7.65 -0.89
CA ASP A 179 -24.48 -9.04 -1.25
C ASP A 179 -23.94 -9.11 -2.69
N LEU A 180 -22.88 -9.89 -2.90
CA LEU A 180 -22.16 -10.02 -4.17
C LEU A 180 -23.04 -10.54 -5.32
N ILE A 181 -24.09 -11.32 -5.01
CA ILE A 181 -24.96 -11.93 -6.03
C ILE A 181 -26.18 -11.07 -6.41
N LYS A 182 -26.34 -9.89 -5.80
CA LYS A 182 -27.45 -8.99 -6.12
C LYS A 182 -27.25 -8.29 -7.44
N SER A 183 -28.37 -7.83 -8.02
CA SER A 183 -28.35 -6.95 -9.19
C SER A 183 -27.42 -5.75 -8.96
N PRO A 184 -26.61 -5.37 -9.97
CA PRO A 184 -25.68 -4.26 -9.83
C PRO A 184 -26.43 -2.94 -9.71
N SER A 185 -25.98 -2.11 -8.77
CA SER A 185 -26.30 -0.70 -8.67
C SER A 185 -25.71 0.04 -9.86
N THR A 186 -26.52 0.86 -10.53
CA THR A 186 -26.09 1.67 -11.66
C THR A 186 -25.57 3.04 -11.25
N ASN A 187 -25.70 3.42 -9.98
CA ASN A 187 -25.42 4.77 -9.47
C ASN A 187 -24.42 4.77 -8.30
N LYS A 188 -23.41 3.91 -8.36
CA LYS A 188 -22.33 3.87 -7.37
C LYS A 188 -21.24 4.85 -7.73
N TYR A 189 -20.69 5.49 -6.71
CA TYR A 189 -19.58 6.44 -6.83
C TYR A 189 -18.42 6.02 -5.94
N TYR A 190 -17.23 6.38 -6.39
CA TYR A 190 -15.96 5.93 -5.85
C TYR A 190 -15.10 7.16 -5.53
N ARG A 191 -14.72 7.30 -4.26
CA ARG A 191 -13.90 8.42 -3.81
C ARG A 191 -12.43 8.06 -3.91
N LEU A 192 -11.61 8.95 -4.47
CA LEU A 192 -10.15 8.80 -4.44
C LEU A 192 -9.61 9.10 -3.04
N ASP A 193 -9.38 8.07 -2.24
CA ASP A 193 -8.90 8.21 -0.85
C ASP A 193 -7.38 8.39 -0.74
N SER A 194 -6.62 7.78 -1.64
CA SER A 194 -5.15 7.83 -1.61
C SER A 194 -4.56 8.02 -3.00
N ALA A 195 -3.58 8.93 -3.08
CA ALA A 195 -2.66 9.12 -4.21
C ALA A 195 -1.40 9.76 -3.63
N LYS A 196 -0.40 8.94 -3.28
CA LYS A 196 0.77 9.38 -2.50
C LYS A 196 2.02 8.54 -2.76
N ILE A 197 3.18 9.13 -2.52
CA ILE A 197 4.49 8.47 -2.51
C ILE A 197 4.73 7.89 -1.12
N VAL A 198 5.19 6.65 -1.05
CA VAL A 198 5.46 5.93 0.19
C VAL A 198 6.86 5.35 0.16
N ALA A 199 7.67 5.70 1.15
CA ALA A 199 8.95 5.06 1.39
C ALA A 199 8.76 3.89 2.36
N VAL A 200 8.94 2.67 1.87
CA VAL A 200 8.60 1.46 2.61
C VAL A 200 9.79 0.95 3.42
N ASN A 201 9.54 0.60 4.66
CA ASN A 201 10.46 -0.20 5.47
C ASN A 201 10.27 -1.70 5.16
N LEU A 202 11.06 -2.21 4.22
CA LEU A 202 11.00 -3.62 3.83
C LEU A 202 11.33 -4.58 4.98
N GLN A 203 12.14 -4.18 5.95
CA GLN A 203 12.44 -5.02 7.12
C GLN A 203 11.24 -5.15 8.05
N ALA A 204 10.52 -4.05 8.31
CA ALA A 204 9.28 -4.10 9.09
C ALA A 204 8.19 -4.89 8.36
N ARG A 205 8.08 -4.75 7.03
CA ARG A 205 7.16 -5.53 6.21
C ARG A 205 7.50 -7.03 6.24
N ALA A 206 8.78 -7.39 6.12
CA ALA A 206 9.23 -8.78 6.23
C ALA A 206 8.91 -9.36 7.61
N LEU A 207 9.25 -8.65 8.68
CA LEU A 207 8.94 -9.06 10.05
C LEU A 207 7.43 -9.26 10.28
N ASN A 208 6.59 -8.45 9.62
CA ASN A 208 5.15 -8.63 9.71
C ASN A 208 4.70 -9.95 9.08
N TYR A 209 5.27 -10.33 7.93
CA TYR A 209 4.98 -11.63 7.30
C TYR A 209 5.51 -12.80 8.14
N ASP A 210 6.73 -12.67 8.67
CA ASP A 210 7.31 -13.69 9.57
C ASP A 210 6.42 -13.89 10.81
N PHE A 211 6.01 -12.79 11.44
CA PHE A 211 5.14 -12.83 12.62
C PHE A 211 3.75 -13.39 12.29
N TRP A 212 3.19 -13.05 11.13
CA TRP A 212 1.91 -13.59 10.68
C TRP A 212 1.97 -15.11 10.47
N GLN A 213 3.06 -15.63 9.91
CA GLN A 213 3.25 -17.08 9.73
C GLN A 213 3.41 -17.83 11.05
N ILE A 214 4.05 -17.21 12.06
CA ILE A 214 4.27 -17.83 13.38
C ILE A 214 3.03 -17.73 14.27
N GLY A 215 2.28 -16.63 14.17
CA GLY A 215 1.13 -16.34 15.03
C GLY A 215 -0.23 -16.85 14.52
N GLY A 216 -0.28 -17.35 13.28
CA GLY A 216 -1.45 -17.98 12.66
C GLY A 216 -1.85 -19.31 13.28
#